data_AF-A0A4Z0Q3D6-F1
#
_entry.id   AF-A0A4Z0Q3D6-F1
#
_cell.length_a   1.000
_cell.length_b   1.000
_cell.length_c   1.000
_cell.angle_alpha   90.00
_cell.angle_beta   90.00
_cell.angle_gamma   90.00
#
_symmetry.space_group_name_H-M   'P 1'
#
loop_
_entity.id
_entity.type
_entity.pdbx_description
1 polymer ?
#
loop_
_entity_poly.entity_id
_entity_poly.type
_entity_poly.pdbx_seq_one_letter_code
_entity_poly.pdbx_strand_id
1 'polypeptide(L)'
;MNLKPLTLVAALVGLAACQSSPATTEAAATAAVTPAAAAPAITGKTYGAAITAAGARPISELRQVLGQQDSAQVKLVGTAAEVCQAKGCWLTMTTAEGQPMRVRFKDYAFFVPKDISGKTVVINGWAHREVVPVEDLQHYAKDAGKSAKEVAAITQPEEQLNFEADGVLVQD
;
A
#
# COMPACT_ATOMS: atom_id res chain seq x y z
N MET A 1 52.29 -45.04 -4.39
CA MET A 1 51.90 -46.45 -4.20
C MET A 1 51.44 -46.60 -2.76
N ASN A 2 50.29 -47.13 -2.36
CA ASN A 2 49.14 -47.78 -2.98
C ASN A 2 47.98 -47.55 -1.98
N LEU A 3 46.81 -47.10 -2.44
CA LEU A 3 45.61 -47.93 -2.62
C LEU A 3 45.14 -48.67 -1.34
N LYS A 4 44.09 -48.12 -0.69
CA LYS A 4 42.77 -48.73 -0.31
C LYS A 4 42.77 -50.11 0.41
N PRO A 5 41.64 -50.64 0.95
CA PRO A 5 40.36 -50.05 1.36
C PRO A 5 39.77 -50.71 2.65
N LEU A 6 38.49 -50.41 2.93
CA LEU A 6 37.44 -51.37 3.35
C LEU A 6 37.55 -52.02 4.74
N THR A 7 36.65 -51.67 5.66
CA THR A 7 35.66 -52.65 6.16
C THR A 7 34.50 -51.99 6.92
N LEU A 8 33.35 -52.61 6.71
CA LEU A 8 31.99 -52.30 7.14
C LEU A 8 31.58 -53.35 8.17
N VAL A 9 31.17 -52.97 9.39
CA VAL A 9 30.37 -53.78 10.35
C VAL A 9 29.67 -52.74 11.26
N ALA A 10 28.37 -52.43 11.11
CA ALA A 10 27.16 -53.19 11.44
C ALA A 10 26.89 -53.36 12.95
N ALA A 11 25.85 -52.64 13.40
CA ALA A 11 24.89 -52.96 14.47
C ALA A 11 25.36 -52.98 15.95
N LEU A 12 24.71 -52.20 16.82
CA LEU A 12 23.68 -52.70 17.73
C LEU A 12 23.01 -51.57 18.54
N VAL A 13 21.68 -51.67 18.57
CA VAL A 13 20.66 -51.17 19.50
C VAL A 13 21.12 -50.87 20.94
N GLY A 14 20.61 -49.79 21.55
CA GLY A 14 20.24 -49.84 22.97
C GLY A 14 20.24 -48.53 23.79
N LEU A 15 19.03 -48.09 24.14
CA LEU A 15 18.59 -47.48 25.40
C LEU A 15 19.24 -46.19 25.95
N ALA A 16 18.41 -45.13 25.89
CA ALA A 16 18.06 -44.20 26.97
C ALA A 16 19.01 -44.02 28.17
N ALA A 17 19.55 -42.80 28.32
CA ALA A 17 19.72 -42.15 29.62
C ALA A 17 19.82 -40.63 29.44
N CYS A 18 18.93 -39.91 30.11
CA CYS A 18 18.94 -38.45 30.24
C CYS A 18 20.23 -38.01 30.94
N GLN A 19 20.90 -37.01 30.38
CA GLN A 19 21.78 -36.16 31.17
C GLN A 19 21.52 -34.71 30.79
N SER A 20 20.95 -34.01 31.75
CA SER A 20 20.58 -32.60 31.72
C SER A 20 21.84 -31.75 31.51
N SER A 21 21.93 -31.09 30.35
CA SER A 21 22.84 -29.97 30.14
C SER A 21 22.05 -28.66 30.19
N PRO A 22 22.61 -27.61 30.82
CA PRO A 22 21.89 -26.38 31.12
C PRO A 22 21.58 -25.61 29.84
N ALA A 23 20.38 -25.01 29.85
CA ALA A 23 19.87 -24.15 28.81
C ALA A 23 20.87 -23.02 28.49
N THR A 24 21.46 -23.08 27.31
CA THR A 24 21.97 -21.91 26.62
C THR A 24 20.76 -21.04 26.31
N THR A 25 20.68 -19.91 27.01
CA THR A 25 19.71 -18.84 26.76
C THR A 25 19.94 -18.31 25.35
N GLU A 26 19.19 -18.88 24.41
CA GLU A 26 18.94 -18.29 23.11
C GLU A 26 18.14 -17.02 23.36
N ALA A 27 18.80 -15.87 23.23
CA ALA A 27 18.16 -14.58 23.17
C ALA A 27 17.34 -14.52 21.88
N ALA A 28 16.15 -15.12 21.94
CA ALA A 28 15.08 -14.88 20.99
C ALA A 28 14.70 -13.40 21.14
N ALA A 29 15.23 -12.59 20.22
CA ALA A 29 14.72 -11.25 19.95
C ALA A 29 13.23 -11.39 19.69
N THR A 30 12.44 -11.17 20.74
CA THR A 30 11.00 -11.11 20.67
C THR A 30 10.70 -9.80 19.96
N ALA A 31 10.60 -9.84 18.63
CA ALA A 31 9.93 -8.78 17.90
C ALA A 31 8.53 -8.70 18.50
N ALA A 32 8.30 -7.65 19.28
CA ALA A 32 6.98 -7.27 19.71
C ALA A 32 6.15 -7.03 18.44
N VAL A 33 5.40 -8.04 18.01
CA VAL A 33 4.30 -7.85 17.08
C VAL A 33 3.25 -7.12 17.89
N THR A 34 3.34 -5.79 17.90
CA THR A 34 2.23 -4.95 18.28
C THR A 34 1.02 -5.44 17.48
N PRO A 35 -0.08 -5.86 18.12
CA PRO A 35 -1.28 -6.20 17.40
C PRO A 35 -1.64 -4.99 16.54
N ALA A 36 -1.73 -5.18 15.22
CA ALA A 36 -2.34 -4.19 14.35
C ALA A 36 -3.70 -3.87 14.96
N ALA A 37 -3.88 -2.63 15.44
CA ALA A 37 -5.12 -2.19 16.03
C ALA A 37 -6.25 -2.61 15.08
N ALA A 38 -7.24 -3.34 15.60
CA ALA A 38 -8.38 -3.79 14.82
C ALA A 38 -8.95 -2.57 14.11
N ALA A 39 -8.84 -2.53 12.78
CA ALA A 39 -9.35 -1.43 11.98
C ALA A 39 -10.84 -1.25 12.31
N PRO A 40 -11.34 0.00 12.43
CA PRO A 40 -12.73 0.26 12.71
C PRO A 40 -13.63 -0.50 11.72
N ALA A 41 -14.72 -1.08 12.22
CA ALA A 41 -15.70 -1.74 11.38
C ALA A 41 -16.44 -0.67 10.55
N ILE A 42 -15.90 -0.35 9.37
CA ILE A 42 -16.57 0.53 8.41
C ILE A 42 -17.59 -0.30 7.64
N THR A 43 -18.88 -0.01 7.83
CA THR A 43 -19.98 -0.52 7.02
C THR A 43 -20.34 0.48 5.94
N GLY A 44 -20.84 -0.01 4.81
CA GLY A 44 -21.17 0.84 3.68
C GLY A 44 -21.47 0.08 2.41
N LYS A 45 -21.59 0.82 1.31
CA LYS A 45 -21.82 0.27 -0.03
C LYS A 45 -20.50 -0.01 -0.74
N THR A 46 -20.42 -1.16 -1.40
CA THR A 46 -19.25 -1.56 -2.19
C THR A 46 -19.49 -1.35 -3.68
N TYR A 47 -18.44 -0.91 -4.38
CA TYR A 47 -18.38 -0.70 -5.82
C TYR A 47 -17.13 -1.40 -6.37
N GLY A 48 -17.26 -2.03 -7.54
CA GLY A 48 -16.19 -2.87 -8.10
C GLY A 48 -16.11 -4.23 -7.41
N ALA A 49 -14.89 -4.71 -7.18
CA ALA A 49 -14.63 -5.96 -6.46
C ALA A 49 -15.13 -5.90 -5.01
N ALA A 50 -15.56 -7.04 -4.47
CA ALA A 50 -16.01 -7.15 -3.09
C ALA A 50 -14.87 -6.79 -2.12
N ILE A 51 -15.15 -5.87 -1.18
CA ILE A 51 -14.16 -5.35 -0.24
C ILE A 51 -14.80 -5.16 1.15
N THR A 52 -13.98 -5.36 2.18
CA THR A 52 -14.29 -4.97 3.57
C THR A 52 -13.17 -4.08 4.10
N ALA A 53 -13.43 -3.39 5.22
CA ALA A 53 -12.44 -2.56 5.91
C ALA A 53 -11.29 -3.36 6.56
N ALA A 54 -11.39 -4.69 6.65
CA ALA A 54 -10.38 -5.52 7.27
C ALA A 54 -9.02 -5.37 6.54
N GLY A 55 -7.97 -5.07 7.31
CA GLY A 55 -6.62 -4.86 6.78
C GLY A 55 -6.41 -3.53 6.06
N ALA A 56 -7.38 -2.60 6.09
CA ALA A 56 -7.18 -1.26 5.56
C ALA A 56 -6.24 -0.46 6.48
N ARG A 57 -5.26 0.21 5.86
CA ARG A 57 -4.36 1.14 6.56
C ARG A 57 -4.79 2.58 6.30
N PRO A 58 -4.60 3.52 7.24
CA PRO A 58 -4.82 4.94 6.95
C PRO A 58 -4.03 5.40 5.73
N ILE A 59 -4.61 6.26 4.88
CA ILE A 59 -3.89 6.84 3.73
C ILE A 59 -2.60 7.56 4.14
N SER A 60 -2.52 8.06 5.37
CA SER A 60 -1.31 8.67 5.92
C SER A 60 -0.12 7.70 6.00
N GLU A 61 -0.38 6.40 5.98
CA GLU A 61 0.66 5.36 6.00
C GLU A 61 1.11 4.93 4.60
N LEU A 62 0.54 5.49 3.52
CA LEU A 62 0.81 5.07 2.15
C LEU A 62 2.31 5.08 1.80
N ARG A 63 3.05 6.14 2.16
CA ARG A 63 4.50 6.18 1.88
C ARG A 63 5.26 5.09 2.61
N GLN A 64 4.85 4.73 3.83
CA GLN A 64 5.47 3.64 4.58
C GLN A 64 5.16 2.28 3.94
N VAL A 65 3.95 2.12 3.40
CA VAL A 65 3.57 0.91 2.64
C VAL A 65 4.44 0.77 1.39
N LEU A 66 4.53 1.84 0.59
CA LEU A 66 5.31 1.84 -0.65
C LEU A 66 6.81 1.68 -0.38
N GLY A 67 7.31 2.26 0.71
CA GLY A 67 8.73 2.28 1.01
C GLY A 67 9.53 2.86 -0.17
N GLN A 68 10.46 2.06 -0.69
CA GLN A 68 11.29 2.40 -1.86
C GLN A 68 10.78 1.75 -3.15
N GLN A 69 9.63 1.06 -3.13
CA GLN A 69 9.07 0.43 -4.32
C GLN A 69 8.34 1.45 -5.19
N ASP A 70 8.30 1.19 -6.49
CA ASP A 70 7.52 1.99 -7.45
C ASP A 70 6.02 1.74 -7.31
N SER A 71 5.63 0.54 -6.88
CA SER A 71 4.24 0.19 -6.64
C SER A 71 4.07 -0.81 -5.52
N ALA A 72 2.87 -0.82 -4.93
CA ALA A 72 2.46 -1.80 -3.94
C ALA A 72 0.95 -2.04 -4.01
N GLN A 73 0.54 -3.30 -3.88
CA GLN A 73 -0.85 -3.63 -3.63
C GLN A 73 -1.17 -3.31 -2.18
N VAL A 74 -2.20 -2.51 -1.94
CA VAL A 74 -2.57 -2.06 -0.61
C VAL A 74 -4.06 -1.77 -0.52
N LYS A 75 -4.59 -1.91 0.69
CA LYS A 75 -5.91 -1.42 1.07
C LYS A 75 -5.75 -0.20 1.96
N LEU A 76 -6.39 0.90 1.59
CA LEU A 76 -6.30 2.17 2.31
C LEU A 76 -7.68 2.66 2.76
N VAL A 77 -7.72 3.34 3.90
CA VAL A 77 -8.89 4.08 4.39
C VAL A 77 -8.56 5.57 4.50
N GLY A 78 -9.52 6.41 4.13
CA GLY A 78 -9.42 7.87 4.28
C GLY A 78 -10.68 8.56 3.77
N THR A 79 -10.60 9.87 3.55
CA THR A 79 -11.74 10.67 3.09
C THR A 79 -11.66 10.94 1.60
N ALA A 80 -12.76 10.74 0.88
CA ALA A 80 -12.88 11.20 -0.51
C ALA A 80 -12.96 12.73 -0.52
N ALA A 81 -11.96 13.40 -1.10
CA ALA A 81 -11.93 14.87 -1.19
C ALA A 81 -12.79 15.35 -2.36
N GLU A 82 -12.51 14.86 -3.56
CA GLU A 82 -13.26 15.18 -4.77
C GLU A 82 -13.68 13.93 -5.52
N VAL A 83 -14.76 14.03 -6.28
CA VAL A 83 -15.27 12.96 -7.14
C VAL A 83 -15.53 13.53 -8.52
N CYS A 84 -15.25 12.73 -9.56
CA CYS A 84 -15.55 13.12 -10.93
C CYS A 84 -17.04 13.44 -11.11
N GLN A 85 -17.38 14.70 -11.35
CA GLN A 85 -18.78 15.12 -11.48
C GLN A 85 -19.45 14.71 -12.81
N ALA A 86 -18.66 14.28 -13.80
CA ALA A 86 -19.22 13.74 -15.03
C ALA A 86 -19.98 12.44 -14.78
N LYS A 87 -19.37 11.50 -14.05
CA LYS A 87 -19.87 10.11 -13.94
C LYS A 87 -19.34 9.31 -12.75
N GLY A 88 -18.57 9.93 -11.85
CA GLY A 88 -18.00 9.24 -10.69
C GLY A 88 -16.95 8.19 -11.05
N CYS A 89 -16.14 8.41 -12.09
CA CYS A 89 -15.11 7.47 -12.55
C CYS A 89 -13.74 7.59 -11.89
N TRP A 90 -13.58 8.58 -11.01
CA TRP A 90 -12.43 8.75 -10.16
C TRP A 90 -12.84 9.50 -8.90
N LEU A 91 -12.03 9.36 -7.85
CA LEU A 91 -12.04 10.24 -6.68
C LEU A 91 -10.61 10.72 -6.36
N THR A 92 -10.48 11.66 -5.43
CA THR A 92 -9.19 12.02 -4.82
C THR A 92 -9.22 11.77 -3.33
N MET A 93 -8.05 11.48 -2.76
CA MET A 93 -7.84 11.43 -1.31
C MET A 93 -6.57 12.22 -0.99
N THR A 94 -6.53 12.90 0.14
CA THR A 94 -5.36 13.70 0.54
C THR A 94 -4.31 12.81 1.22
N THR A 95 -3.06 12.86 0.75
CA THR A 95 -1.94 12.15 1.37
C THR A 95 -1.50 12.83 2.67
N ALA A 96 -0.60 12.18 3.44
CA ALA A 96 -0.03 12.78 4.64
C ALA A 96 0.68 14.13 4.38
N GLU A 97 1.19 14.32 3.16
CA GLU A 97 1.90 15.54 2.75
C GLU A 97 0.94 16.66 2.27
N GLY A 98 -0.37 16.43 2.35
CA GLY A 98 -1.38 17.39 1.89
C GLY A 98 -1.59 17.39 0.37
N GLN A 99 -0.94 16.48 -0.36
CA GLN A 99 -1.10 16.38 -1.82
C GLN A 99 -2.33 15.54 -2.18
N PRO A 100 -3.06 15.87 -3.25
CA PRO A 100 -4.15 15.04 -3.73
C PRO A 100 -3.59 13.81 -4.46
N MET A 101 -3.93 12.61 -3.98
CA MET A 101 -3.73 11.37 -4.71
C MET A 101 -4.97 11.08 -5.55
N ARG A 102 -4.80 10.89 -6.86
CA ARG A 102 -5.89 10.46 -7.74
C ARG A 102 -6.14 8.96 -7.57
N VAL A 103 -7.39 8.60 -7.34
CA VAL A 103 -7.86 7.21 -7.35
C VAL A 103 -8.69 7.00 -8.61
N ARG A 104 -8.15 6.24 -9.57
CA ARG A 104 -8.87 5.80 -10.76
C ARG A 104 -9.40 4.38 -10.54
N PHE A 105 -10.45 4.03 -11.24
CA PHE A 105 -11.06 2.71 -11.14
C PHE A 105 -10.57 1.83 -12.28
N LYS A 106 -10.08 0.64 -11.91
CA LYS A 106 -9.43 -0.31 -12.81
C LYS A 106 -10.30 -0.57 -14.03
N ASP A 107 -9.68 -0.53 -15.20
CA ASP A 107 -10.31 -0.76 -16.50
C ASP A 107 -11.56 0.11 -16.75
N TYR A 108 -11.72 1.20 -15.99
CA TYR A 108 -12.91 2.04 -16.02
C TYR A 108 -14.21 1.23 -15.77
N ALA A 109 -14.11 0.15 -14.99
CA ALA A 109 -15.13 -0.89 -14.92
C ALA A 109 -16.34 -0.57 -14.02
N PHE A 110 -16.22 0.43 -13.15
CA PHE A 110 -17.28 0.81 -12.21
C PHE A 110 -17.22 2.30 -11.88
N PHE A 111 -18.28 2.79 -11.21
CA PHE A 111 -18.44 4.18 -10.81
C PHE A 111 -18.96 4.28 -9.39
N VAL A 112 -18.57 5.33 -8.68
CA VAL A 112 -19.08 5.66 -7.34
C VAL A 112 -20.10 6.81 -7.43
N PRO A 113 -20.97 7.01 -6.42
CA PRO A 113 -21.88 8.15 -6.41
C PRO A 113 -21.10 9.47 -6.38
N LYS A 114 -21.64 10.51 -7.02
CA LYS A 114 -20.94 11.79 -7.21
C LYS A 114 -20.93 12.68 -5.97
N ASP A 115 -21.78 12.36 -5.00
CA ASP A 115 -22.06 13.07 -3.77
C ASP A 115 -21.34 12.48 -2.55
N ILE A 116 -20.28 11.69 -2.77
CA ILE A 116 -19.51 11.06 -1.68
C ILE A 116 -18.32 11.91 -1.20
N SER A 117 -18.13 13.12 -1.72
CA SER A 117 -17.12 14.04 -1.16
C SER A 117 -17.35 14.25 0.33
N GLY A 118 -16.29 14.16 1.12
CA GLY A 118 -16.32 14.22 2.58
C GLY A 118 -16.63 12.88 3.28
N LYS A 119 -17.05 11.83 2.56
CA LYS A 119 -17.28 10.51 3.16
C LYS A 119 -15.98 9.74 3.34
N THR A 120 -15.94 8.91 4.37
CA THR A 120 -14.91 7.88 4.53
C THR A 120 -15.07 6.83 3.43
N VAL A 121 -13.96 6.48 2.79
CA VAL A 121 -13.88 5.41 1.80
C VAL A 121 -12.75 4.46 2.15
N VAL A 122 -12.93 3.19 1.81
CA VAL A 122 -11.87 2.18 1.77
C VAL A 122 -11.63 1.81 0.32
N ILE A 123 -10.38 1.90 -0.13
CA ILE A 123 -9.97 1.54 -1.49
C ILE A 123 -9.03 0.33 -1.43
N ASN A 124 -9.19 -0.62 -2.35
CA ASN A 124 -8.27 -1.73 -2.55
C ASN A 124 -7.74 -1.69 -3.98
N GLY A 125 -6.44 -1.93 -4.15
CA GLY A 125 -5.81 -1.92 -5.45
C GLY A 125 -4.33 -1.61 -5.37
N TRP A 126 -3.80 -0.92 -6.39
CA TRP A 126 -2.39 -0.62 -6.55
C TRP A 126 -2.09 0.85 -6.35
N ALA A 127 -1.18 1.14 -5.44
CA ALA A 127 -0.55 2.45 -5.35
C ALA A 127 0.69 2.49 -6.25
N HIS A 128 0.91 3.63 -6.91
CA HIS A 128 2.02 3.86 -7.83
C HIS A 128 2.70 5.19 -7.51
N ARG A 129 4.03 5.17 -7.62
CA ARG A 129 4.88 6.37 -7.66
C ARG A 129 5.06 6.77 -9.11
N GLU A 130 4.81 8.03 -9.41
CA GLU A 130 4.99 8.61 -10.73
C GLU A 130 5.86 9.86 -10.62
N VAL A 131 6.91 9.95 -11.44
CA VAL A 131 7.74 11.15 -11.52
C VAL A 131 7.22 11.98 -12.69
N VAL A 132 6.65 13.14 -12.39
CA VAL A 132 6.20 14.09 -13.39
C VAL A 132 7.38 15.05 -13.70
N PRO A 133 7.86 15.08 -14.95
CA PRO A 133 8.99 15.93 -15.32
C PRO A 133 8.61 17.41 -15.25
N VAL A 134 9.63 18.26 -15.13
CA VAL A 134 9.48 19.73 -15.06
C VAL A 134 8.66 20.28 -16.23
N GLU A 135 8.90 19.77 -17.45
CA GLU A 135 8.19 20.21 -18.66
C GLU A 135 6.67 20.02 -18.54
N ASP A 136 6.23 18.84 -18.08
CA ASP A 136 4.81 18.52 -17.92
C ASP A 136 4.19 19.36 -16.81
N LEU A 137 4.88 19.53 -15.68
CA LEU A 137 4.40 20.39 -14.60
C LEU A 137 4.26 21.85 -15.04
N GLN A 138 5.20 22.34 -15.86
CA GLN A 138 5.11 23.67 -16.45
C GLN A 138 3.96 23.78 -17.45
N HIS A 139 3.68 22.73 -18.24
CA HIS A 139 2.52 22.67 -19.13
C HIS A 139 1.22 22.73 -18.32
N TYR A 140 1.06 21.89 -17.30
CA TYR A 140 -0.11 21.88 -16.42
C TYR A 140 -0.34 23.22 -15.73
N ALA A 141 0.73 23.88 -15.28
CA ALA A 141 0.66 25.21 -14.67
C ALA A 141 0.18 26.29 -15.66
N LYS A 142 0.61 26.24 -16.93
CA LYS A 142 0.14 27.14 -17.99
C LYS A 142 -1.35 26.92 -18.28
N ASP A 143 -1.77 25.66 -18.41
CA ASP A 143 -3.17 25.30 -18.65
C ASP A 143 -4.08 25.70 -17.48
N ALA A 144 -3.57 25.62 -16.26
CA ALA A 144 -4.24 26.10 -15.05
C ALA A 144 -4.27 27.64 -14.94
N GLY A 145 -3.70 28.37 -15.90
CA GLY A 145 -3.71 29.84 -15.93
C GLY A 145 -2.75 30.52 -14.95
N LYS A 146 -1.73 29.81 -14.45
CA LYS A 146 -0.70 30.41 -13.57
C LYS A 146 0.14 31.43 -14.33
N SER A 147 0.71 32.39 -13.60
CA SER A 147 1.57 33.41 -14.21
C SER A 147 2.87 32.82 -14.75
N ALA A 148 3.49 33.49 -15.74
CA ALA A 148 4.78 33.07 -16.29
C ALA A 148 5.87 32.94 -15.21
N LYS A 149 5.81 33.76 -14.16
CA LYS A 149 6.72 33.69 -13.01
C LYS A 149 6.53 32.41 -12.20
N GLU A 150 5.28 32.02 -11.94
CA GLU A 150 4.97 30.78 -11.20
C GLU A 150 5.34 29.54 -12.00
N VAL A 151 5.09 29.55 -13.31
CA VAL A 151 5.51 28.47 -14.22
C VAL A 151 7.03 28.34 -14.22
N ALA A 152 7.77 29.44 -14.37
CA ALA A 152 9.23 29.44 -14.37
C ALA A 152 9.85 29.01 -13.03
N ALA A 153 9.12 29.10 -11.92
CA ALA A 153 9.57 28.65 -10.62
C ALA A 153 9.59 27.11 -10.47
N ILE A 154 8.87 26.39 -11.35
CA ILE A 154 8.89 24.92 -11.40
C ILE A 154 10.20 24.49 -12.05
N THR A 155 11.17 24.09 -11.23
CA THR A 155 12.55 23.77 -11.65
C THR A 155 12.97 22.35 -11.30
N GLN A 156 12.12 21.59 -10.60
CA GLN A 156 12.37 20.22 -10.19
C GLN A 156 11.18 19.34 -10.57
N PRO A 157 11.43 18.07 -10.94
CA PRO A 157 10.36 17.11 -11.13
C PRO A 157 9.60 16.91 -9.83
N GLU A 158 8.35 16.53 -9.94
CA GLU A 158 7.48 16.25 -8.80
C GLU A 158 7.15 14.77 -8.78
N GLU A 159 7.33 14.16 -7.62
CA GLU A 159 6.86 12.81 -7.39
C GLU A 159 5.40 12.86 -6.92
N GLN A 160 4.53 12.22 -7.68
CA GLN A 160 3.12 12.08 -7.37
C GLN A 160 2.80 10.63 -7.01
N LEU A 161 1.79 10.48 -6.15
CA LEU A 161 1.22 9.19 -5.82
C LEU A 161 -0.13 9.08 -6.52
N ASN A 162 -0.32 7.97 -7.23
CA ASN A 162 -1.57 7.63 -7.91
C ASN A 162 -2.03 6.25 -7.46
N PHE A 163 -3.33 6.00 -7.58
CA PHE A 163 -3.94 4.74 -7.17
C PHE A 163 -4.89 4.21 -8.24
N GLU A 164 -4.78 2.92 -8.54
CA GLU A 164 -5.75 2.19 -9.35
C GLU A 164 -6.52 1.23 -8.44
N ALA A 165 -7.81 1.50 -8.23
CA ALA A 165 -8.67 0.71 -7.36
C ALA A 165 -9.46 -0.34 -8.15
N ASP A 166 -9.45 -1.58 -7.66
CA ASP A 166 -10.34 -2.65 -8.12
C ASP A 166 -11.64 -2.70 -7.32
N GLY A 167 -11.66 -2.17 -6.10
CA GLY A 167 -12.83 -2.12 -5.23
C GLY A 167 -12.82 -0.90 -4.30
N VAL A 168 -13.99 -0.32 -4.08
CA VAL A 168 -14.21 0.83 -3.19
C VAL A 168 -15.40 0.54 -2.27
N LEU A 169 -15.21 0.67 -0.96
CA LEU A 169 -16.28 0.71 0.03
C LEU A 169 -16.50 2.16 0.45
N VAL A 170 -17.73 2.65 0.33
CA VAL A 170 -18.13 3.99 0.74
C VAL A 170 -18.95 3.87 2.01
N GLN A 171 -18.51 4.54 3.08
CA GLN A 171 -19.24 4.55 4.35
C GLN A 171 -20.64 5.16 4.19
N ASP A 172 -21.61 4.57 4.88
CA ASP A 172 -23.01 5.02 4.90
C ASP A 172 -23.18 6.52 5.25
#